data_AF-A0A2P5E6X8-F1
#
_entry.id   AF-A0A2P5E6X8-F1
#
_cell.length_a   1.000
_cell.length_b   1.000
_cell.length_c   1.000
_cell.angle_alpha   90.00
_cell.angle_beta   90.00
_cell.angle_gamma   90.00
#
_symmetry.space_group_name_H-M   'P 1'
#
loop_
_entity.id
_entity.type
_entity.pdbx_description
1 polymer ?
#
loop_
_entity_poly.entity_id
_entity_poly.type
_entity_poly.pdbx_seq_one_letter_code
_entity_poly.pdbx_strand_id
1 'polypeptide(L)'
;MGTLDFVNLILYDYYPTTGAHAQFNANNDHTRSSKSGIASWTNAGVTANKLILGIPLFGKKWTLLDENKNGIGAPVVSYDGVVPYNNIPGADSGTYDSSTISQYLADGTSWFG
;
A
#
# COMPACT_ATOMS: atom_id res chain seq x y z
N MET A 1 32.87 -9.55 2.33
CA MET A 1 32.13 -8.28 2.58
C MET A 1 31.28 -7.98 1.36
N GLY A 2 30.00 -7.65 1.55
CA GLY A 2 29.01 -7.48 0.47
C GLY A 2 29.26 -6.23 -0.41
N THR A 3 28.97 -6.36 -1.70
CA THR A 3 29.40 -5.50 -2.82
C THR A 3 28.47 -4.32 -3.16
N LEU A 4 27.38 -4.11 -2.41
CA LEU A 4 26.39 -3.06 -2.68
C LEU A 4 26.49 -1.89 -1.69
N ASP A 5 26.38 -0.66 -2.21
CA ASP A 5 26.29 0.56 -1.42
C ASP A 5 24.95 0.66 -0.69
N PHE A 6 23.85 0.38 -1.40
CA PHE A 6 22.49 0.35 -0.86
C PHE A 6 21.57 -0.55 -1.70
N VAL A 7 20.39 -0.84 -1.17
CA VAL A 7 19.31 -1.58 -1.83
C VAL A 7 18.02 -0.77 -1.74
N ASN A 8 17.35 -0.58 -2.89
CA ASN A 8 15.99 -0.03 -2.94
C ASN A 8 14.99 -1.13 -2.63
N LEU A 9 14.26 -0.99 -1.53
CA LEU A 9 13.23 -1.93 -1.14
C LEU A 9 11.91 -1.60 -1.86
N ILE A 10 11.38 -2.58 -2.58
CA ILE A 10 10.04 -2.52 -3.17
C ILE A 10 9.05 -2.91 -2.09
N LEU A 11 8.41 -1.92 -1.47
CA LEU A 11 7.55 -2.08 -0.29
C LEU A 11 6.08 -1.75 -0.58
N TYR A 12 5.63 -2.12 -1.77
CA TYR A 12 4.29 -1.86 -2.27
C TYR A 12 3.81 -3.04 -3.14
N ASP A 13 2.55 -2.98 -3.58
CA ASP A 13 1.86 -4.03 -4.32
C ASP A 13 1.70 -5.36 -3.57
N TYR A 14 1.54 -5.30 -2.25
CA TYR A 14 1.39 -6.50 -1.42
C TYR A 14 0.16 -7.34 -1.75
N TYR A 15 -0.96 -6.68 -2.05
CA TYR A 15 -2.27 -7.30 -2.26
C TYR A 15 -3.02 -6.69 -3.46
N PRO A 16 -3.78 -7.49 -4.22
CA PRO A 16 -4.63 -7.02 -5.33
C PRO A 16 -6.09 -6.83 -4.89
N THR A 17 -6.32 -6.26 -3.70
CA THR A 17 -7.64 -6.04 -3.10
C THR A 17 -7.83 -4.55 -2.77
N THR A 18 -9.07 -4.12 -2.53
CA THR A 18 -9.38 -2.83 -1.91
C THR A 18 -8.72 -2.79 -0.54
N GLY A 19 -7.55 -2.18 -0.46
CA GLY A 19 -6.76 -2.12 0.76
C GLY A 19 -5.40 -1.52 0.49
N ALA A 20 -4.65 -1.32 1.56
CA ALA A 20 -3.35 -0.68 1.52
C ALA A 20 -2.32 -1.52 0.76
N HIS A 21 -2.06 -1.17 -0.51
CA HIS A 21 -1.07 -1.91 -1.31
C HIS A 21 0.37 -1.73 -0.80
N ALA A 22 0.61 -0.71 0.03
CA ALA A 22 1.90 -0.36 0.63
C ALA A 22 1.83 -0.21 2.16
N GLN A 23 1.05 -1.06 2.83
CA GLN A 23 0.90 -1.01 4.29
C GLN A 23 2.25 -1.09 5.02
N PHE A 24 2.41 -0.23 6.04
CA PHE A 24 3.60 -0.27 6.87
C PHE A 24 3.55 -1.39 7.88
N ASN A 25 2.42 -1.54 8.58
CA ASN A 25 2.18 -2.64 9.52
C ASN A 25 1.30 -3.71 8.87
N ALA A 26 1.48 -4.95 9.29
CA ALA A 26 0.55 -6.03 9.01
C ALA A 26 -0.76 -5.84 9.78
N ASN A 27 -1.85 -6.37 9.25
CA ASN A 27 -3.12 -6.53 9.95
C ASN A 27 -3.59 -8.00 9.89
N ASN A 28 -4.78 -8.30 10.42
CA ASN A 28 -5.28 -9.68 10.52
C ASN A 28 -5.53 -10.34 9.15
N ASP A 29 -5.92 -9.56 8.15
CA ASP A 29 -6.27 -10.06 6.81
C ASP A 29 -5.07 -10.03 5.85
N HIS A 30 -4.10 -9.15 6.11
CA HIS A 30 -2.96 -8.85 5.26
C HIS A 30 -1.66 -8.83 6.10
N THR A 31 -0.89 -9.91 6.02
CA THR A 31 0.34 -10.12 6.82
C THR A 31 1.64 -9.56 6.20
N ARG A 32 1.68 -9.29 4.89
CA ARG A 32 2.85 -8.73 4.18
C ARG A 32 2.87 -7.23 4.38
N SER A 33 3.98 -6.70 4.89
CA SER A 33 4.08 -5.28 5.24
C SER A 33 5.49 -4.74 5.08
N SER A 34 5.61 -3.41 4.98
CA SER A 34 6.91 -2.74 4.93
C SER A 34 7.76 -3.09 6.14
N LYS A 35 7.17 -3.11 7.33
CA LYS A 35 7.83 -3.48 8.59
C LYS A 35 8.40 -4.89 8.54
N SER A 36 7.64 -5.87 8.05
CA SER A 36 8.13 -7.25 7.88
C SER A 36 9.23 -7.35 6.82
N GLY A 37 9.14 -6.59 5.73
CA GLY A 37 10.15 -6.54 4.68
C GLY A 37 11.47 -6.01 5.20
N ILE A 38 11.44 -4.86 5.89
CA ILE A 38 12.61 -4.25 6.53
C ILE A 38 13.24 -5.23 7.53
N ALA A 39 12.44 -5.83 8.41
CA ALA A 39 12.93 -6.80 9.39
C ALA A 39 13.60 -8.02 8.73
N SER A 40 13.08 -8.50 7.61
CA SER A 40 13.68 -9.62 6.86
C SER A 40 15.09 -9.26 6.35
N TRP A 41 15.26 -8.08 5.76
CA TRP A 41 16.56 -7.61 5.27
C TRP A 41 17.57 -7.38 6.40
N THR A 42 17.14 -6.80 7.52
CA THR A 42 18.03 -6.61 8.68
C THR A 42 18.42 -7.94 9.32
N ASN A 43 17.49 -8.89 9.44
CA ASN A 43 17.78 -10.22 9.98
C ASN A 43 18.71 -11.05 9.08
N ALA A 44 18.72 -10.77 7.77
CA ALA A 44 19.66 -11.34 6.82
C ALA A 44 21.07 -10.69 6.86
N GLY A 45 21.28 -9.69 7.73
CA GLY A 45 22.58 -9.05 7.94
C GLY A 45 22.83 -7.78 7.12
N VAL A 46 21.82 -7.25 6.42
CA VAL A 46 21.95 -5.94 5.77
C VAL A 46 21.76 -4.83 6.80
N THR A 47 22.75 -3.96 6.92
CA THR A 47 22.69 -2.84 7.86
C THR A 47 21.63 -1.83 7.43
N ALA A 48 20.87 -1.29 8.38
CA ALA A 48 19.73 -0.41 8.10
C ALA A 48 20.10 0.84 7.28
N ASN A 49 21.32 1.37 7.43
CA ASN A 49 21.82 2.51 6.65
C ASN A 49 22.03 2.21 5.15
N LYS A 50 21.93 0.95 4.73
CA LYS A 50 21.98 0.52 3.33
C LYS A 50 20.59 0.25 2.74
N LEU A 51 19.53 0.41 3.52
CA LEU A 51 18.16 0.15 3.07
C LEU A 51 17.47 1.47 2.69
N ILE A 52 17.09 1.60 1.43
CA ILE A 52 16.31 2.73 0.93
C ILE A 52 14.86 2.28 0.78
N LEU A 53 13.95 2.96 1.48
CA LEU A 53 12.52 2.62 1.46
C LEU A 53 11.87 3.18 0.20
N GLY A 54 11.29 2.32 -0.63
CA GLY A 54 10.45 2.74 -1.74
C GLY A 54 9.10 3.24 -1.25
N ILE A 55 8.81 4.51 -1.52
CA ILE A 55 7.52 5.14 -1.23
C ILE A 55 6.73 5.25 -2.55
N PRO A 56 5.57 4.58 -2.69
CA PRO A 56 4.78 4.69 -3.91
C PRO A 56 4.08 6.06 -3.96
N LEU A 57 4.31 6.80 -5.04
CA LEU A 57 3.58 8.03 -5.37
C LEU A 57 2.40 7.73 -6.33
N PHE A 58 1.79 6.57 -6.14
CA PHE A 58 0.65 6.06 -6.87
C PHE A 58 -0.16 5.18 -5.93
N GLY A 59 -1.45 5.05 -6.19
CA GLY A 59 -2.30 4.02 -5.62
C GLY A 59 -2.85 3.13 -6.72
N LYS A 60 -3.84 2.32 -6.40
CA LYS A 60 -4.63 1.61 -7.39
C LYS A 60 -6.09 2.01 -7.31
N LYS A 61 -6.82 1.78 -8.40
CA LYS A 61 -8.24 2.08 -8.51
C LYS A 61 -9.05 0.80 -8.69
N TRP A 62 -10.18 0.76 -8.03
CA TRP A 62 -11.19 -0.27 -8.19
C TRP A 62 -12.56 0.36 -8.36
N THR A 63 -13.45 -0.37 -9.05
CA THR A 63 -14.88 -0.06 -9.07
C THR A 63 -15.58 -0.99 -8.07
N LEU A 64 -16.19 -0.43 -7.03
CA LEU A 64 -16.94 -1.12 -5.99
C LEU A 64 -18.22 -1.75 -6.54
N LEU A 65 -18.62 -2.87 -5.92
CA LEU A 65 -19.91 -3.51 -6.18
C LEU A 65 -21.09 -2.73 -5.55
N ASP A 66 -20.84 -2.10 -4.40
CA ASP A 66 -21.82 -1.36 -3.61
C ASP A 66 -21.12 -0.17 -2.97
N GLU A 67 -21.53 1.05 -3.31
CA GLU A 67 -20.94 2.29 -2.78
C GLU A 67 -21.08 2.44 -1.26
N ASN A 68 -22.05 1.74 -0.65
CA ASN A 68 -22.25 1.72 0.80
C ASN A 68 -21.28 0.75 1.51
N LYS A 69 -20.56 -0.08 0.75
CA LYS A 69 -19.51 -0.99 1.25
C LYS A 69 -18.18 -0.55 0.65
N ASN A 70 -17.60 0.49 1.24
CA ASN A 70 -16.47 1.21 0.67
C ASN A 70 -15.21 1.23 1.55
N GLY A 71 -15.19 0.42 2.61
CA GLY A 71 -14.01 0.24 3.46
C GLY A 71 -12.94 -0.68 2.82
N ILE A 72 -11.87 -0.91 3.56
CA ILE A 72 -10.86 -1.93 3.22
C ILE A 72 -11.55 -3.31 3.14
N GLY A 73 -11.22 -4.09 2.12
CA GLY A 73 -11.82 -5.39 1.83
C GLY A 73 -13.18 -5.32 1.12
N ALA A 74 -13.63 -4.13 0.74
CA ALA A 74 -14.88 -3.93 0.01
C ALA A 74 -14.95 -4.78 -1.28
N PRO A 75 -16.08 -5.44 -1.56
CA PRO A 75 -16.30 -6.15 -2.82
C PRO A 75 -16.23 -5.23 -4.04
N VAL A 76 -15.60 -5.70 -5.11
CA VAL A 76 -15.36 -4.94 -6.34
C VAL A 76 -15.97 -5.62 -7.56
N VAL A 77 -16.37 -4.83 -8.54
CA VAL A 77 -16.71 -5.26 -9.90
C VAL A 77 -15.44 -5.43 -10.73
N SER A 78 -14.51 -4.48 -10.61
CA SER A 78 -13.27 -4.46 -11.41
C SER A 78 -12.10 -3.83 -10.69
N TYR A 79 -10.92 -4.22 -11.16
CA TYR A 79 -9.68 -3.49 -10.95
C TYR A 79 -9.41 -2.59 -12.16
N ASP A 80 -9.27 -1.29 -11.93
CA ASP A 80 -9.19 -0.28 -12.98
C ASP A 80 -7.74 0.19 -13.26
N GLY A 81 -6.77 -0.34 -12.50
CA GLY A 81 -5.34 -0.11 -12.73
C GLY A 81 -4.68 0.81 -11.71
N VAL A 82 -3.44 1.17 -12.01
CA VAL A 82 -2.61 2.08 -11.20
C VAL A 82 -3.01 3.53 -11.49
N VAL A 83 -3.09 4.34 -10.43
CA VAL A 83 -3.41 5.77 -10.52
C VAL A 83 -2.30 6.58 -9.86
N PRO A 84 -1.62 7.48 -10.60
CA PRO A 84 -0.67 8.43 -10.01
C PRO A 84 -1.34 9.30 -8.93
N TYR A 85 -0.63 9.62 -7.86
CA TYR A 85 -1.19 10.38 -6.73
C TYR A 85 -1.86 11.69 -7.14
N ASN A 86 -1.27 12.43 -8.09
CA ASN A 86 -1.81 13.69 -8.61
C ASN A 86 -3.11 13.53 -9.43
N ASN A 87 -3.51 12.31 -9.76
CA ASN A 87 -4.75 11.98 -10.45
C ASN A 87 -5.82 11.40 -9.52
N ILE A 88 -5.52 11.22 -8.21
CA ILE A 88 -6.50 10.79 -7.22
C ILE A 88 -7.33 12.03 -6.80
N PRO A 89 -8.65 12.07 -7.07
CA PRO A 89 -9.48 13.21 -6.70
C PRO A 89 -9.48 13.38 -5.19
N GLY A 90 -9.20 14.58 -4.65
CA GLY A 90 -9.26 14.79 -3.20
C GLY A 90 -8.32 13.86 -2.40
N ALA A 91 -7.13 13.56 -2.92
CA ALA A 91 -6.16 12.65 -2.30
C ALA A 91 -5.85 12.97 -0.82
N ASP A 92 -5.89 14.25 -0.44
CA ASP A 92 -5.67 14.70 0.94
C ASP A 92 -6.87 14.46 1.88
N SER A 93 -8.04 14.11 1.33
CA SER A 93 -9.30 13.95 2.06
C SER A 93 -9.71 12.49 2.26
N GLY A 94 -8.85 11.53 1.90
CA GLY A 94 -9.11 10.10 2.12
C GLY A 94 -9.15 9.70 3.59
N THR A 95 -9.70 8.53 3.87
CA THR A 95 -9.75 7.90 5.19
C THR A 95 -8.37 7.34 5.55
N TYR A 96 -7.82 7.78 6.66
CA TYR A 96 -6.57 7.25 7.22
C TYR A 96 -6.83 6.01 8.07
N ASP A 97 -6.17 4.90 7.75
CA ASP A 97 -6.13 3.68 8.56
C ASP A 97 -4.85 3.66 9.41
N SER A 98 -5.01 3.94 10.70
CA SER A 98 -3.92 3.97 11.67
C SER A 98 -3.32 2.59 11.96
N SER A 99 -4.03 1.50 11.66
CA SER A 99 -3.52 0.14 11.88
C SER A 99 -2.42 -0.19 10.87
N THR A 100 -2.66 0.08 9.59
CA THR A 100 -1.72 -0.19 8.50
C THR A 100 -0.79 0.99 8.19
N ILE A 101 -1.09 2.19 8.72
CA ILE A 101 -0.41 3.46 8.39
C ILE A 101 -0.53 3.71 6.89
N SER A 102 -1.78 3.84 6.44
CA SER A 102 -2.11 4.05 5.04
C SER A 102 -3.36 4.92 4.91
N GLN A 103 -3.65 5.35 3.69
CA GLN A 103 -4.85 6.12 3.38
C GLN A 103 -5.54 5.49 2.16
N TYR A 104 -6.86 5.50 2.17
CA TYR A 104 -7.68 5.15 1.02
C TYR A 104 -8.78 6.19 0.82
N LEU A 105 -9.37 6.22 -0.35
CA LEU A 105 -10.48 7.12 -0.67
C LEU A 105 -11.58 6.34 -1.39
N ALA A 106 -12.83 6.58 -1.02
CA ALA A 106 -13.97 6.15 -1.80
C ALA A 106 -14.79 7.38 -2.23
N ASP A 107 -15.18 7.40 -3.51
CA ASP A 107 -16.02 8.44 -4.12
C ASP A 107 -17.06 7.76 -5.03
N GLY A 108 -18.30 7.67 -4.55
CA GLY A 108 -19.32 6.80 -5.13
C GLY A 108 -18.84 5.35 -5.20
N THR A 109 -18.82 4.78 -6.40
CA THR A 109 -18.28 3.44 -6.64
C THR A 109 -16.78 3.41 -6.94
N SER A 110 -16.09 4.55 -7.04
CA SER A 110 -14.64 4.55 -7.20
C SER A 110 -13.95 4.36 -5.85
N TRP A 111 -12.96 3.47 -5.79
CA TRP A 111 -12.13 3.25 -4.61
C TRP A 111 -10.65 3.37 -4.98
N PHE A 112 -9.88 4.08 -4.16
CA PHE A 112 -8.46 4.33 -4.35
C PHE A 112 -7.66 3.94 -3.10
N GLY A 113 -6.54 3.23 -3.26
CA GLY A 113 -5.63 2.86 -2.16
C GLY A 113 -4.52 1.89 -2.55
#